data_AF-A0A7X3PS76-F1
#
_entry.id   AF-A0A7X3PS76-F1
#
_cell.length_a   1.000
_cell.length_b   1.000
_cell.length_c   1.000
_cell.angle_alpha   90.00
_cell.angle_beta   90.00
_cell.angle_gamma   90.00
#
_symmetry.space_group_name_H-M   'P 1'
#
loop_
_entity.id
_entity.type
_entity.pdbx_description
1 polymer ?
#
loop_
_entity_poly.entity_id
_entity_poly.type
_entity_poly.pdbx_seq_one_letter_code
_entity_poly.pdbx_strand_id
1 'polypeptide(L)'
;MKDGKLHGKKIEYYESGKIRKEGTYDNGHKDGQWVGYFASGELRYEGRFEDDKSEGRWVEYYRNGKVKEEINYKNGLFDGKWTYVDENGQLRGEGTFAMGSGKWVEFDPTGKKIQERFYRNGAYIKTVSA
;
A
#
# COMPACT_ATOMS: atom_id res chain seq x y z
N MET A 1 10.40 26.16 -25.65
CA MET A 1 9.45 25.18 -25.08
C MET A 1 9.81 25.07 -23.61
N LYS A 2 8.96 25.53 -22.69
CA LYS A 2 9.27 25.47 -21.25
C LYS A 2 8.78 24.13 -20.74
N ASP A 3 9.71 23.28 -20.32
CA ASP A 3 9.44 21.97 -19.71
C ASP A 3 8.64 22.16 -18.43
N GLY A 4 7.31 22.10 -18.55
CA GLY A 4 6.35 22.28 -17.46
C GLY A 4 6.27 21.05 -16.57
N LYS A 5 7.34 20.75 -15.84
CA LYS A 5 7.34 19.72 -14.81
C LYS A 5 6.31 20.09 -13.73
N LEU A 6 5.46 19.12 -13.35
CA LEU A 6 4.47 19.31 -12.29
C LEU A 6 5.20 19.56 -10.95
N HIS A 7 4.83 20.64 -10.25
CA HIS A 7 5.35 20.96 -8.93
C HIS A 7 4.20 21.47 -8.05
N GLY A 8 4.12 20.99 -6.81
CA GLY A 8 3.11 21.36 -5.83
C GLY A 8 1.95 20.37 -5.68
N LYS A 9 0.92 20.80 -4.94
CA LYS A 9 -0.21 19.96 -4.56
C LYS A 9 -1.05 19.56 -5.78
N LYS A 10 -1.35 18.28 -5.91
CA LYS A 10 -2.30 17.73 -6.88
C LYS A 10 -3.48 17.11 -6.15
N ILE A 11 -4.67 17.44 -6.62
CA ILE A 11 -5.92 16.81 -6.19
C ILE A 11 -6.58 16.22 -7.43
N GLU A 12 -7.04 14.99 -7.30
CA GLU A 12 -7.88 14.31 -8.28
C GLU A 12 -9.25 14.04 -7.66
N TYR A 13 -10.30 14.20 -8.45
CA TYR A 13 -11.69 14.10 -8.00
C TYR A 13 -12.39 12.91 -8.67
N TYR A 14 -13.43 12.41 -8.02
CA TYR A 14 -14.44 11.55 -8.63
C TYR A 14 -15.36 12.38 -9.51
N GLU A 15 -16.14 11.71 -10.37
CA GLU A 15 -17.19 12.36 -11.19
C GLU A 15 -18.22 13.12 -10.33
N SER A 16 -18.43 12.68 -9.10
CA SER A 16 -19.29 13.34 -8.11
C SER A 16 -18.73 14.66 -7.57
N GLY A 17 -17.50 15.04 -7.92
CA GLY A 17 -16.80 16.20 -7.38
C GLY A 17 -16.13 15.97 -6.02
N LYS A 18 -16.31 14.81 -5.39
CA LYS A 18 -15.59 14.43 -4.16
C LYS A 18 -14.12 14.14 -4.45
N ILE A 19 -13.24 14.43 -3.49
CA ILE A 19 -11.81 14.12 -3.62
C ILE A 19 -11.62 12.61 -3.74
N ARG A 20 -10.84 12.18 -4.73
CA ARG A 20 -10.46 10.80 -4.98
C ARG A 20 -9.09 10.48 -4.39
N LYS A 21 -8.13 11.37 -4.59
CA LYS A 21 -6.81 11.32 -3.98
C LYS A 21 -6.12 12.66 -4.08
N GLU A 22 -5.19 12.90 -3.18
CA GLU A 22 -4.34 14.07 -3.18
C GLU A 22 -2.91 13.73 -2.75
N GLY A 23 -1.98 14.58 -3.14
CA GLY A 23 -0.57 14.47 -2.79
C GLY A 23 0.22 15.59 -3.44
N THR A 24 1.54 15.48 -3.41
CA THR A 24 2.44 16.50 -3.96
C THR A 24 3.28 15.90 -5.09
N TYR A 25 3.54 16.72 -6.10
CA TYR A 25 4.58 16.46 -7.08
C TYR A 25 5.76 17.39 -6.81
N ASP A 26 6.96 16.88 -6.95
CA ASP A 26 8.17 17.68 -7.10
C ASP A 26 8.87 17.31 -8.40
N ASN A 27 9.18 18.31 -9.23
CA ASN A 27 9.87 18.14 -10.51
C ASN A 27 9.27 17.06 -11.44
N GLY A 28 7.96 16.87 -11.40
CA GLY A 28 7.23 15.90 -12.20
C GLY A 28 7.03 14.53 -11.54
N HIS A 29 7.63 14.29 -10.38
CA HIS A 29 7.60 13.04 -9.64
C HIS A 29 6.74 13.16 -8.39
N LYS A 30 6.05 12.09 -7.98
CA LYS A 30 5.33 12.07 -6.71
C LYS A 30 6.33 12.17 -5.56
N ASP A 31 6.06 13.09 -4.64
CA ASP A 31 6.87 13.29 -3.46
C ASP A 31 6.00 13.63 -2.25
N GLY A 32 6.39 13.12 -1.07
CA GLY A 32 5.71 13.37 0.19
C GLY A 32 4.46 12.51 0.39
N GLN A 33 3.56 12.97 1.26
CA GLN A 33 2.37 12.23 1.66
C GLN A 33 1.33 12.19 0.55
N TRP A 34 0.76 11.02 0.35
CA TRP A 34 -0.33 10.75 -0.57
C TRP A 34 -1.48 10.08 0.16
N VAL A 35 -2.68 10.58 -0.10
CA VAL A 35 -3.90 10.14 0.55
C VAL A 35 -4.95 9.86 -0.51
N GLY A 36 -5.59 8.70 -0.42
CA GLY A 36 -6.71 8.30 -1.28
C GLY A 36 -7.97 8.11 -0.47
N TYR A 37 -9.11 8.41 -1.08
CA TYR A 37 -10.43 8.34 -0.44
C TYR A 37 -11.34 7.40 -1.22
N PHE A 38 -12.34 6.83 -0.56
CA PHE A 38 -13.46 6.18 -1.21
C PHE A 38 -14.39 7.23 -1.84
N ALA A 39 -15.22 6.81 -2.80
CA ALA A 39 -16.21 7.71 -3.44
C ALA A 39 -17.23 8.27 -2.44
N SER A 40 -17.44 7.59 -1.31
CA SER A 40 -18.25 8.06 -0.19
C SER A 40 -17.56 9.17 0.61
N GLY A 41 -16.23 9.24 0.60
CA GLY A 41 -15.41 10.31 1.17
C GLY A 41 -14.48 9.86 2.31
N GLU A 42 -14.61 8.63 2.79
CA GLU A 42 -13.78 8.07 3.86
C GLU A 42 -12.37 7.76 3.35
N LEU A 43 -11.39 7.78 4.26
CA LEU A 43 -10.01 7.43 3.96
C LEU A 43 -9.94 5.99 3.43
N ARG A 44 -9.26 5.82 2.29
CA ARG A 44 -9.04 4.52 1.67
C ARG A 44 -7.60 4.06 1.85
N TYR A 45 -6.63 4.94 1.61
CA TYR A 45 -5.24 4.63 1.85
C TYR A 45 -4.44 5.89 2.14
N GLU A 46 -3.32 5.72 2.83
CA GLU A 46 -2.30 6.75 2.96
C GLU A 46 -0.91 6.14 2.93
N GLY A 47 0.04 6.93 2.47
CA GLY A 47 1.44 6.55 2.44
C GLY A 47 2.30 7.67 1.89
N ARG A 48 3.59 7.40 1.73
CA ARG A 48 4.55 8.38 1.22
C ARG A 48 5.19 7.88 -0.08
N PHE A 49 5.43 8.81 -0.99
CA PHE A 49 6.33 8.64 -2.11
C PHE A 49 7.60 9.48 -1.92
N GLU A 50 8.70 9.00 -2.48
CA GLU A 50 9.94 9.73 -2.69
C GLU A 50 10.39 9.41 -4.12
N ASP A 51 10.43 10.43 -4.98
CA ASP A 51 10.79 10.29 -6.40
C ASP A 51 10.02 9.15 -7.11
N ASP A 52 8.69 9.22 -7.06
CA ASP A 52 7.74 8.21 -7.59
C ASP A 52 7.77 6.83 -6.92
N LYS A 53 8.66 6.58 -5.95
CA LYS A 53 8.77 5.30 -5.25
C LYS A 53 8.08 5.33 -3.91
N SER A 54 7.30 4.30 -3.59
CA SER A 54 6.71 4.15 -2.27
C SER A 54 7.81 4.04 -1.20
N GLU A 55 7.67 4.79 -0.12
CA GLU A 55 8.64 4.85 0.97
C GLU A 55 7.92 4.83 2.32
N GLY A 56 8.48 4.08 3.27
CA GLY A 56 7.96 3.94 4.62
C GLY A 56 6.62 3.21 4.71
N ARG A 57 5.84 3.56 5.74
CA ARG A 57 4.59 2.91 6.08
C ARG A 57 3.46 3.32 5.13
N TRP A 58 2.78 2.33 4.60
CA TRP A 58 1.58 2.44 3.79
C TRP A 58 0.43 1.71 4.47
N VAL A 59 -0.73 2.34 4.53
CA VAL A 59 -1.92 1.80 5.19
C VAL A 59 -3.10 1.87 4.24
N GLU A 60 -3.82 0.76 4.07
CA GLU A 60 -5.13 0.70 3.43
C GLU A 60 -6.20 0.45 4.50
N TYR A 61 -7.37 1.06 4.31
CA TYR A 61 -8.50 1.00 5.23
C TYR A 61 -9.72 0.39 4.57
N TYR A 62 -10.55 -0.24 5.37
CA TYR A 62 -11.93 -0.55 5.05
C TYR A 62 -12.80 0.72 5.06
N ARG A 63 -13.98 0.67 4.43
CA ARG A 63 -14.92 1.81 4.44
C ARG A 63 -15.39 2.20 5.84
N ASN A 64 -15.35 1.26 6.79
CA ASN A 64 -15.65 1.52 8.20
C ASN A 64 -14.49 2.19 8.97
N GLY A 65 -13.38 2.53 8.30
CA GLY A 65 -12.21 3.17 8.88
C GLY A 65 -11.24 2.23 9.59
N LYS A 66 -11.52 0.93 9.68
CA LYS A 66 -10.57 -0.05 10.23
C LYS A 66 -9.41 -0.28 9.26
N VAL A 67 -8.21 -0.48 9.80
CA VAL A 67 -7.04 -0.88 9.00
C VAL A 67 -7.33 -2.23 8.35
N LYS A 68 -7.16 -2.29 7.04
CA LYS A 68 -7.24 -3.49 6.23
C LYS A 68 -5.86 -4.09 6.04
N GLU A 69 -4.91 -3.25 5.65
CA GLU A 69 -3.59 -3.67 5.25
C GLU A 69 -2.55 -2.62 5.67
N GLU A 70 -1.40 -3.09 6.12
CA GLU A 70 -0.26 -2.24 6.42
C GLU A 70 1.00 -2.86 5.83
N ILE A 71 1.74 -2.09 5.05
CA ILE A 71 2.94 -2.51 4.34
C ILE A 71 4.03 -1.48 4.58
N ASN A 72 5.26 -1.93 4.81
CA ASN A 72 6.42 -1.05 4.79
C ASN A 72 7.14 -1.18 3.44
N TYR A 73 7.47 -0.04 2.85
CA TYR A 73 8.20 0.06 1.60
C TYR A 73 9.54 0.76 1.80
N LYS A 74 10.50 0.40 0.95
CA LYS A 74 11.76 1.10 0.77
C LYS A 74 12.12 1.08 -0.71
N ASN A 75 12.31 2.26 -1.31
CA ASN A 75 12.58 2.41 -2.75
C ASN A 75 11.56 1.67 -3.64
N GLY A 76 10.28 1.66 -3.25
CA GLY A 76 9.20 1.01 -4.00
C GLY A 76 9.15 -0.52 -3.85
N LEU A 77 10.02 -1.12 -3.03
CA LEU A 77 9.99 -2.55 -2.71
C LEU A 77 9.48 -2.78 -1.30
N PHE A 78 8.84 -3.91 -1.03
CA PHE A 78 8.46 -4.30 0.33
C PHE A 78 9.70 -4.47 1.21
N ASP A 79 9.75 -3.79 2.34
CA ASP A 79 10.87 -3.82 3.27
C ASP A 79 10.33 -3.67 4.70
N GLY A 80 10.42 -4.75 5.48
CA GLY A 80 9.84 -4.86 6.80
C GLY A 80 8.56 -5.69 6.83
N LYS A 81 7.65 -5.33 7.75
CA LYS A 81 6.42 -6.08 8.01
C LYS A 81 5.33 -5.71 7.01
N TRP A 82 4.60 -6.73 6.55
CA TRP A 82 3.32 -6.61 5.85
C TRP A 82 2.25 -7.37 6.64
N THR A 83 1.14 -6.74 6.96
CA THR A 83 -0.03 -7.38 7.59
C THR A 83 -1.30 -7.09 6.83
N TYR A 84 -2.18 -8.10 6.75
CA TYR A 84 -3.53 -8.01 6.20
C TYR A 84 -4.51 -8.64 7.19
N VAL A 85 -5.56 -7.89 7.55
CA VAL A 85 -6.65 -8.33 8.43
C VAL A 85 -7.99 -8.18 7.70
N ASP A 86 -8.99 -8.95 8.10
CA ASP A 86 -10.35 -8.79 7.60
C ASP A 86 -11.12 -7.65 8.30
N GLU A 87 -12.38 -7.40 7.91
CA GLU A 87 -13.23 -6.35 8.51
C GLU A 87 -13.55 -6.57 10.01
N ASN A 88 -13.40 -7.80 10.49
CA ASN A 88 -13.54 -8.16 11.90
C ASN A 88 -12.21 -8.00 12.68
N GLY A 89 -11.12 -7.69 11.99
CA GLY A 89 -9.78 -7.56 12.56
C GLY A 89 -9.03 -8.89 12.68
N GLN A 90 -9.54 -9.97 12.09
CA GLN A 90 -8.85 -11.26 12.12
C GLN A 90 -7.69 -11.25 11.12
N LEU A 91 -6.51 -11.71 11.56
CA LEU A 91 -5.33 -11.83 10.70
C LEU A 91 -5.60 -12.81 9.56
N ARG A 92 -5.41 -12.35 8.33
CA ARG A 92 -5.59 -13.11 7.09
C ARG A 92 -4.29 -13.34 6.35
N GLY A 93 -3.33 -12.44 6.54
CA GLY A 93 -1.97 -12.69 6.10
C GLY A 93 -0.95 -11.81 6.76
N GLU A 94 0.28 -12.30 6.79
CA GLU A 94 1.43 -11.55 7.26
C GLU A 94 2.67 -11.90 6.44
N GLY A 95 3.61 -10.98 6.39
CA GLY A 95 4.89 -11.21 5.74
C GLY A 95 6.00 -10.38 6.34
N THR A 96 7.23 -10.83 6.07
CA THR A 96 8.45 -10.11 6.41
C THR A 96 9.35 -10.13 5.19
N PHE A 97 9.72 -8.93 4.75
CA PHE A 97 10.48 -8.70 3.53
C PHE A 97 11.73 -7.87 3.82
N ALA A 98 12.76 -8.07 3.02
CA ALA A 98 13.94 -7.22 2.92
C ALA A 98 14.18 -6.94 1.44
N MET A 99 14.02 -5.68 1.03
CA MET A 99 14.17 -5.22 -0.36
C MET A 99 13.44 -6.14 -1.37
N GLY A 100 12.17 -6.42 -1.11
CA GLY A 100 11.30 -7.25 -1.94
C GLY A 100 11.54 -8.75 -1.86
N SER A 101 12.48 -9.21 -1.03
CA SER A 101 12.74 -10.63 -0.80
C SER A 101 12.19 -11.05 0.55
N GLY A 102 11.43 -12.14 0.61
CA GLY A 102 10.78 -12.52 1.86
C GLY A 102 9.72 -13.58 1.65
N LYS A 103 8.86 -13.72 2.65
CA LYS A 103 7.71 -14.61 2.57
C LYS A 103 6.45 -13.93 3.04
N TRP A 104 5.34 -14.38 2.45
CA TRP A 104 3.98 -14.07 2.82
C TRP A 104 3.32 -15.35 3.31
N VAL A 105 2.56 -15.27 4.39
CA VAL A 105 1.82 -16.37 5.01
C VAL A 105 0.34 -15.99 4.99
N GLU A 106 -0.53 -16.89 4.57
CA GLU A 106 -1.98 -16.69 4.63
C GLU A 106 -2.62 -17.61 5.67
N PHE A 107 -3.71 -17.12 6.27
CA PHE A 107 -4.46 -17.78 7.33
C PHE A 107 -5.95 -17.89 6.98
N ASP A 108 -6.57 -18.99 7.39
CA ASP A 108 -8.01 -19.21 7.30
C ASP A 108 -8.80 -18.48 8.42
N PRO A 109 -10.14 -18.55 8.46
CA PRO A 109 -10.96 -17.92 9.51
C PRO A 109 -10.79 -18.48 10.92
N THR A 110 -10.02 -19.55 11.09
CA THR A 110 -9.66 -20.08 12.40
C THR A 110 -8.26 -19.63 12.84
N GLY A 111 -7.53 -18.92 11.97
CA GLY A 111 -6.13 -18.55 12.18
C GLY A 111 -5.16 -19.68 11.80
N LYS A 112 -5.62 -20.76 11.18
CA LYS A 112 -4.75 -21.82 10.69
C LYS A 112 -4.08 -21.36 9.40
N LYS A 113 -2.76 -21.52 9.34
CA LYS A 113 -1.97 -21.27 8.13
C LYS A 113 -2.47 -22.16 6.99
N ILE A 114 -2.68 -21.57 5.83
CA ILE A 114 -3.12 -22.25 4.61
C ILE A 114 -2.02 -22.34 3.54
N GLN A 115 -1.13 -21.34 3.49
CA GLN A 115 -0.06 -21.30 2.49
C GLN A 115 1.04 -20.30 2.85
N GLU A 116 2.21 -20.50 2.25
CA GLU A 116 3.31 -19.53 2.19
C GLU A 116 3.67 -19.25 0.75
N ARG A 117 3.89 -17.98 0.42
CA ARG A 117 4.48 -17.54 -0.85
C ARG A 117 5.83 -16.94 -0.59
N PHE A 118 6.83 -17.35 -1.35
CA PHE A 118 8.20 -16.84 -1.25
C PHE A 118 8.49 -15.91 -2.42
N TYR A 119 9.17 -14.82 -2.13
CA TYR A 119 9.52 -13.78 -3.09
C TYR A 119 11.01 -13.49 -3.04
N ARG A 120 11.56 -13.09 -4.19
CA ARG A 120 12.94 -12.60 -4.31
C ARG A 120 12.93 -11.40 -5.24
N ASN A 121 13.47 -10.27 -4.77
CA ASN A 121 13.52 -9.01 -5.50
C ASN A 121 12.17 -8.58 -6.08
N GLY A 122 11.08 -8.77 -5.32
CA GLY A 122 9.71 -8.46 -5.74
C GLY A 122 9.07 -9.52 -6.65
N ALA A 123 9.82 -10.52 -7.12
CA ALA A 123 9.29 -11.58 -7.97
C ALA A 123 8.84 -12.79 -7.13
N TYR A 124 7.69 -13.35 -7.47
CA TYR A 124 7.23 -14.62 -6.92
C TYR A 124 8.19 -15.76 -7.30
N ILE A 125 8.52 -16.60 -6.32
CA ILE A 125 9.40 -17.76 -6.52
C ILE A 125 8.61 -19.06 -6.43
N LYS A 126 7.92 -19.28 -5.33
CA LYS A 126 7.18 -20.53 -5.08
C LYS A 126 6.13 -20.37 -4.01
N THR A 127 5.21 -21.32 -3.97
CA THR A 127 4.19 -21.47 -2.93
C THR A 127 4.40 -22.81 -2.22
N VAL A 128 4.15 -22.83 -0.92
CA VAL A 128 4.05 -24.05 -0.11
C VAL A 128 2.70 -24.02 0.59
N SER A 129 1.82 -24.95 0.27
CA SER A 129 0.54 -25.12 0.98
C SER A 129 0.76 -25.90 2.28
N ALA A 130 -0.05 -25.60 3.30
CA ALA A 130 -0.01 -26.29 4.59
C ALA A 130 -0.82 -27.59 4.60
#